data_AF-A0A1N6V4V7-F1
#
_entry.id   AF-A0A1N6V4V7-F1
#
_cell.length_a   1.000
_cell.length_b   1.000
_cell.length_c   1.000
_cell.angle_alpha   90.00
_cell.angle_beta   90.00
_cell.angle_gamma   90.00
#
_symmetry.space_group_name_H-M   'P 1'
#
loop_
_entity.id
_entity.type
_entity.pdbx_description
1 polymer ?
#
loop_
_entity_poly.entity_id
_entity_poly.type
_entity_poly.pdbx_seq_one_letter_code
_entity_poly.pdbx_strand_id
1 'polypeptide(L)' 'MAPRPPGKNSDEHAIVERAVRRLYQRMHADRHVQENAEALVSYLVKSGIRDEDDLVELASIANGKRYDPDNGSFL' A
#
# COMPACT_ATOMS: atom_id res chain seq x y z
N MET A 1 32.67 3.20 -11.02
CA MET A 1 31.91 3.18 -9.76
C MET A 1 30.48 2.78 -10.10
N ALA A 2 30.05 1.58 -9.73
CA ALA A 2 28.63 1.20 -9.86
C ALA A 2 27.88 1.85 -8.68
N PRO A 3 26.74 2.53 -8.89
CA PRO A 3 25.93 2.99 -7.78
C PRO A 3 25.47 1.76 -7.00
N ARG A 4 25.69 1.78 -5.69
CA ARG A 4 25.19 0.76 -4.76
C ARG A 4 23.67 0.66 -4.98
N PRO A 5 23.07 -0.54 -5.06
CA PRO A 5 21.63 -0.62 -5.16
C PRO A 5 21.06 0.15 -3.96
N PRO A 6 20.16 1.11 -4.17
CA PRO A 6 19.41 1.69 -3.06
C PRO A 6 18.81 0.52 -2.28
N GLY A 7 19.01 0.52 -0.97
CA GLY A 7 18.56 -0.57 -0.13
C GLY A 7 17.07 -0.78 -0.38
N LYS A 8 16.66 -2.02 -0.64
CA LYS A 8 15.28 -2.43 -0.96
C LYS A 8 14.21 -1.65 -0.18
N ASN A 9 14.49 -1.35 1.08
CA ASN A 9 13.62 -0.65 2.00
C ASN A 9 13.30 0.80 1.61
N SER A 10 14.20 1.52 0.93
CA SER A 10 13.95 2.91 0.51
C SER A 10 12.98 2.99 -0.68
N ASP A 11 13.11 2.07 -1.64
CA ASP A 11 12.19 1.98 -2.77
C ASP A 11 10.80 1.50 -2.33
N GLU A 12 10.76 0.53 -1.41
CA GLU A 12 9.52 0.03 -0.81
C GLU A 12 8.75 1.15 -0.10
N HIS A 13 9.44 1.96 0.71
CA HIS A 13 8.81 3.09 1.40
C HIS A 13 8.29 4.15 0.40
N ALA A 14 9.07 4.46 -0.64
CA ALA A 14 8.68 5.42 -1.66
C ALA A 14 7.44 4.97 -2.46
N ILE A 15 7.33 3.68 -2.77
CA ILE A 15 6.17 3.11 -3.46
C ILE A 15 4.93 3.13 -2.56
N VAL A 16 5.07 2.76 -1.27
CA VAL A 16 3.98 2.85 -0.30
C VAL A 16 3.45 4.27 -0.21
N GLU A 17 4.32 5.26 0.00
CA GLU A 17 3.91 6.67 0.13
C GLU A 17 3.19 7.20 -1.11
N ARG A 18 3.65 6.81 -2.31
CA ARG A 18 3.02 7.20 -3.58
C ARG A 18 1.65 6.56 -3.77
N ALA A 19 1.53 5.25 -3.57
CA ALA A 19 0.27 4.52 -3.68
C ALA A 19 -0.76 5.05 -2.68
N VAL A 20 -0.33 5.24 -1.42
CA VAL A 20 -1.15 5.82 -0.35
C VAL A 20 -1.60 7.24 -0.71
N ARG A 21 -0.71 8.10 -1.21
CA ARG A 21 -1.09 9.45 -1.68
C ARG A 21 -2.14 9.42 -2.81
N ARG A 22 -2.04 8.50 -3.77
CA ARG A 22 -3.07 8.32 -4.82
C ARG A 22 -4.40 7.88 -4.21
N LEU A 23 -4.36 6.94 -3.26
CA LEU A 23 -5.56 6.47 -2.55
C LEU A 23 -6.24 7.59 -1.75
N TYR A 24 -5.47 8.44 -1.07
CA TYR A 24 -5.96 9.65 -0.39
C TYR A 24 -6.71 10.58 -1.35
N GLN A 25 -6.15 10.83 -2.55
CA GLN A 25 -6.79 11.68 -3.55
C GLN A 25 -8.04 11.05 -4.16
N ARG A 26 -8.06 9.71 -4.30
CA ARG A 26 -9.11 8.99 -5.01
C ARG A 26 -10.34 8.68 -4.16
N MET A 27 -10.16 8.29 -2.90
CA MET A 27 -11.25 7.74 -2.11
C MET A 27 -12.06 8.79 -1.34
N HIS A 28 -11.59 10.03 -1.17
CA HIS A 28 -12.26 11.06 -0.33
C HIS A 28 -12.75 10.51 1.02
N ALA A 29 -12.05 9.50 1.54
CA ALA A 29 -12.59 8.63 2.58
C ALA A 29 -12.18 9.09 3.98
N ASP A 30 -12.93 8.62 4.97
CA ASP A 30 -12.64 8.84 6.38
C ASP A 30 -11.23 8.39 6.77
N ARG A 31 -10.71 9.01 7.84
CA ARG A 31 -9.37 8.73 8.37
C ARG A 31 -9.12 7.23 8.63
N HIS A 32 -10.14 6.51 9.09
CA HIS A 32 -10.07 5.07 9.34
C HIS A 32 -9.87 4.25 8.05
N VAL A 33 -10.53 4.64 6.96
CA VAL A 33 -10.37 3.99 5.65
C VAL A 33 -8.95 4.20 5.14
N GLN A 34 -8.39 5.38 5.38
CA GLN A 34 -7.04 5.74 4.98
C GLN A 34 -5.98 4.92 5.74
N GLU A 35 -6.13 4.80 7.06
CA GLU A 35 -5.25 3.97 7.90
C GLU A 35 -5.30 2.49 7.50
N ASN A 36 -6.49 1.97 7.19
CA ASN A 36 -6.66 0.60 6.72
C ASN A 36 -6.01 0.38 5.34
N ALA A 37 -6.17 1.34 4.43
CA ALA A 37 -5.56 1.29 3.11
C ALA A 37 -4.02 1.34 3.19
N GLU A 38 -3.46 2.19 4.04
CA GLU A 38 -2.01 2.27 4.28
C GLU A 38 -1.44 0.97 4.84
N ALA A 39 -2.14 0.36 5.80
CA ALA A 39 -1.75 -0.94 6.36
C ALA A 39 -1.75 -2.04 5.29
N LEU A 40 -2.77 -2.07 4.43
CA LEU A 40 -2.86 -3.01 3.31
C LEU A 40 -1.76 -2.78 2.27
N VAL A 41 -1.53 -1.54 1.82
CA VAL A 41 -0.46 -1.22 0.86
C VAL A 41 0.91 -1.63 1.41
N SER A 42 1.17 -1.34 2.69
CA SER A 42 2.40 -1.74 3.37
C SER A 42 2.58 -3.26 3.41
N TYR A 43 1.49 -4.01 3.63
CA TYR A 43 1.51 -5.47 3.60
C TYR A 43 1.81 -6.01 2.20
N LEU A 44 1.13 -5.49 1.17
CA LEU A 44 1.30 -5.93 -0.21
C LEU A 44 2.74 -5.70 -0.70
N VAL A 45 3.34 -4.56 -0.33
CA VAL A 45 4.76 -4.27 -0.61
C VAL A 45 5.69 -5.28 0.09
N LYS A 46 5.45 -5.57 1.37
CA LYS A 46 6.20 -6.59 2.10
C LYS A 46 6.00 -8.00 1.53
N SER A 47 4.83 -8.29 0.97
CA SER A 47 4.52 -9.56 0.29
C SER A 47 5.19 -9.67 -1.09
N GLY A 48 5.76 -8.58 -1.62
CA GLY A 48 6.54 -8.57 -2.85
C GLY A 48 5.90 -7.81 -4.02
N ILE A 49 4.72 -7.22 -3.85
CA ILE A 49 4.09 -6.38 -4.89
C ILE A 49 4.80 -5.04 -4.92
N ARG A 50 5.36 -4.70 -6.08
CA ARG A 50 6.15 -3.47 -6.28
C ARG A 50 5.55 -2.53 -7.31
N ASP A 51 4.41 -2.92 -7.88
CA ASP A 51 3.70 -2.10 -8.84
C ASP A 51 2.75 -1.14 -8.10
N GLU A 52 2.89 0.15 -8.35
CA GLU A 52 2.11 1.19 -7.69
C GLU A 52 0.62 1.11 -8.07
N ASP A 53 0.32 0.78 -9.33
CA ASP A 53 -1.06 0.69 -9.82
C ASP A 53 -1.76 -0.55 -9.25
N ASP A 54 -1.07 -1.69 -9.14
CA ASP A 54 -1.59 -2.87 -8.44
C ASP A 54 -1.92 -2.58 -6.97
N LEU A 55 -1.02 -1.88 -6.26
CA LEU A 55 -1.23 -1.53 -4.84
C LEU A 55 -2.45 -0.64 -4.66
N VAL A 56 -2.61 0.37 -5.53
CA VAL A 56 -3.76 1.27 -5.51
C VAL A 56 -5.04 0.54 -5.88
N GLU A 57 -5.01 -0.34 -6.88
CA GLU A 57 -6.18 -1.11 -7.29
C GLU A 57 -6.64 -2.05 -6.18
N LEU A 58 -5.74 -2.85 -5.62
CA LEU A 58 -6.04 -3.77 -4.53
C LEU A 58 -6.57 -3.05 -3.28
N ALA A 59 -5.95 -1.94 -2.91
CA ALA A 59 -6.43 -1.13 -1.79
C ALA A 59 -7.77 -0.43 -2.08
N SER A 60 -8.02 -0.06 -3.33
CA SER A 60 -9.31 0.48 -3.74
C SER A 60 -10.40 -0.59 -3.77
N ILE A 61 -10.08 -1.84 -4.15
CA ILE A 61 -11.00 -2.99 -4.11
C ILE A 61 -11.39 -3.31 -2.67
N ALA A 62 -10.44 -3.23 -1.73
CA ALA A 62 -10.72 -3.36 -0.31
C ALA A 62 -11.68 -2.28 0.21
N ASN A 63 -11.83 -1.17 -0.52
CA ASN A 63 -12.74 -0.06 -0.22
C ASN A 63 -12.62 0.45 1.23
N GLY A 64 -11.39 0.48 1.74
CA GLY A 64 -11.12 0.90 3.12
C GLY A 64 -11.39 -0.10 4.22
N LYS A 65 -11.77 -1.33 3.89
CA LYS A 65 -11.86 -2.42 4.86
C LYS A 65 -10.50 -2.74 5.43
N ARG A 66 -10.47 -3.16 6.69
CA ARG A 66 -9.24 -3.55 7.34
C ARG A 66 -8.83 -4.92 6.83
N TYR A 67 -7.67 -4.99 6.21
CA TYR A 67 -7.08 -6.27 5.84
C TYR A 67 -6.54 -6.98 7.09
N ASP A 68 -6.97 -8.21 7.29
CA ASP A 68 -6.50 -9.11 8.32
C ASP A 68 -5.53 -10.13 7.67
N PRO A 69 -4.21 -9.99 7.90
CA PRO A 69 -3.21 -10.87 7.32
C PRO A 69 -3.21 -12.28 7.92
N ASP A 70 -3.81 -12.49 9.10
CA ASP A 70 -3.82 -13.80 9.77
C ASP A 70 -4.80 -14.78 9.11
N ASN A 71 -5.90 -14.26 8.56
CA ASN A 71 -6.93 -15.06 7.89
C ASN A 71 -7.18 -14.65 6.41
N GLY A 72 -6.47 -13.64 5.90
CA GLY A 72 -6.61 -13.14 4.54
C GLY A 72 -7.96 -12.45 4.24
N SER A 73 -8.68 -12.01 5.28
CA SER A 73 -10.02 -11.43 5.15
C SER A 73 -10.03 -9.90 5.24
N PHE A 74 -11.15 -9.31 4.85
CA PHE A 74 -11.40 -7.87 4.93
C PHE A 74 -12.56 -7.61 5.92
N LEU A 75 -12.27 -6.91 7.01
CA LEU A 75 -13.19 -6.58 8.11
C LEU A 75 -13.79 -5.17 7.96
#